data_AF-A0A934S8H8-F1
#
_entry.id   AF-A0A934S8H8-F1
#
_cell.length_a   1.000
_cell.length_b   1.000
_cell.length_c   1.000
_cell.angle_alpha   90.00
_cell.angle_beta   90.00
_cell.angle_gamma   90.00
#
_symmetry.space_group_name_H-M   'P 1'
#
loop_
_entity.id
_entity.type
_entity.pdbx_description
1 polymer ?
#
loop_
_entity_poly.entity_id
_entity_poly.type
_entity_poly.pdbx_seq_one_letter_code
_entity_poly.pdbx_strand_id
1 'polypeptide(L)'
;MASNFPSFSLRVSFAKPSPDGGEIRDIVEGVGKASRTMQDALTLALQKLVFEAQKQNFTGKGPFPVSDHRLGVVTGRLRRDLHAEPVEMTGTGYRGRIGTAVEYFKAHELGFSGEVSVRAHVRAAHTLRGIRANKKKGIRGRAPQSRLEQSVRAHTRKVNIPERRPLRTAIEQHSSRIIGAAIDKAFRTLASRKKS
;
A
#
# COMPACT_ATOMS: atom_id res chain seq x y z
N MET A 1 -17.85 -5.50 -12.40
CA MET A 1 -18.58 -4.35 -11.84
C MET A 1 -17.77 -3.85 -10.66
N ALA A 2 -17.24 -2.63 -10.77
CA ALA A 2 -16.41 -2.02 -9.74
C ALA A 2 -17.26 -1.78 -8.49
N SER A 3 -16.91 -2.46 -7.40
CA SER A 3 -17.31 -2.01 -6.07
C SER A 3 -16.64 -0.65 -5.87
N ASN A 4 -17.45 0.39 -5.66
CA ASN A 4 -16.98 1.76 -5.53
C ASN A 4 -16.35 1.99 -4.14
N PHE A 5 -15.38 1.15 -3.77
CA PHE A 5 -14.56 1.41 -2.59
C PHE A 5 -13.52 2.46 -2.98
N PRO A 6 -13.47 3.61 -2.28
CA PRO A 6 -12.48 4.63 -2.57
C PRO A 6 -11.08 4.04 -2.42
N SER A 7 -10.14 4.54 -3.23
CA SER A 7 -8.71 4.23 -3.08
C SER A 7 -8.31 4.43 -1.63
N PHE A 8 -7.49 3.51 -1.12
CA PHE A 8 -6.95 3.66 0.22
C PHE A 8 -5.63 4.42 0.13
N SER A 9 -5.55 5.57 0.80
CA SER A 9 -4.31 6.31 0.97
C SER A 9 -4.08 6.70 2.43
N LEU A 10 -2.86 6.49 2.91
CA LEU A 10 -2.37 7.08 4.15
C LEU A 10 -1.74 8.44 3.82
N ARG A 11 -2.19 9.46 4.56
CA ARG A 11 -1.62 10.80 4.48
C ARG A 11 -0.42 10.86 5.43
N VAL A 12 0.71 11.32 4.91
CA VAL A 12 1.89 11.61 5.72
C VAL A 12 2.18 13.10 5.59
N SER A 13 2.17 13.81 6.71
CA SER A 13 2.41 15.26 6.76
C SER A 13 3.73 15.55 7.45
N PHE A 14 4.49 16.50 6.91
CA PHE A 14 5.75 16.97 7.47
C PHE A 14 5.67 18.46 7.70
N ALA A 15 6.04 18.90 8.90
CA ALA A 15 6.13 20.32 9.24
C ALA A 15 7.24 20.98 8.41
N LYS A 16 7.05 22.27 8.09
CA LYS A 16 8.12 23.07 7.52
C LYS A 16 9.24 23.24 8.56
N PRO A 17 10.51 23.01 8.21
CA PRO A 17 11.61 23.31 9.13
C PRO A 17 11.69 24.83 9.36
N SER A 18 11.67 25.24 10.62
CA SER A 18 11.75 26.64 11.06
C SER A 18 13.22 27.08 11.12
N PRO A 19 13.63 28.18 10.45
CA PRO A 19 14.90 28.83 10.74
C PRO A 19 14.67 29.83 11.88
N ASP A 20 15.37 29.65 12.99
CA ASP A 20 15.33 30.60 14.11
C ASP A 20 15.72 32.01 13.63
N GLY A 21 14.83 32.98 13.90
CA GLY A 21 15.08 34.42 13.97
C GLY A 21 15.86 35.08 12.84
N GLY A 22 15.16 35.61 11.82
CA GLY A 22 15.74 36.60 10.91
C GLY A 22 14.75 37.10 9.87
N GLU A 23 14.34 38.36 9.98
CA GLU A 23 13.51 39.16 9.06
C GLU A 23 12.48 38.44 8.16
N ILE A 24 11.20 38.69 8.46
CA ILE A 24 10.01 38.12 7.82
C ILE A 24 10.03 38.26 6.27
N ARG A 25 10.72 39.25 5.71
CA ARG A 25 10.80 39.48 4.25
C ARG A 25 11.80 38.54 3.55
N ASP A 26 12.98 38.31 4.12
CA ASP A 26 13.97 37.34 3.62
C ASP A 26 13.56 35.90 3.92
N ILE A 27 12.81 35.69 5.01
CA ILE A 27 12.06 34.46 5.24
C ILE A 27 11.06 34.30 4.10
N VAL A 28 10.13 35.23 3.83
CA VAL A 28 9.11 35.00 2.79
C VAL A 28 9.71 34.79 1.38
N GLU A 29 10.84 35.39 1.01
CA GLU A 29 11.52 35.10 -0.28
C GLU A 29 12.40 33.84 -0.26
N GLY A 30 13.09 33.52 0.83
CA GLY A 30 13.91 32.30 1.00
C GLY A 30 13.12 31.04 1.37
N VAL A 31 11.98 31.21 2.02
CA VAL A 31 11.00 30.22 2.51
C VAL A 31 9.84 30.10 1.51
N GLY A 32 9.59 31.11 0.68
CA GLY A 32 8.71 31.09 -0.50
C GLY A 32 9.29 30.32 -1.68
N LYS A 33 10.62 30.23 -1.80
CA LYS A 33 11.29 29.15 -2.57
C LYS A 33 11.37 27.87 -1.73
N ALA A 34 10.22 27.43 -1.24
CA ALA A 34 9.99 26.06 -0.83
C ALA A 34 10.43 25.14 -1.96
N SER A 35 11.61 24.55 -1.78
CA SER A 35 12.36 24.15 -2.95
C SER A 35 11.69 22.95 -3.61
N ARG A 36 11.50 23.06 -4.92
CA ARG A 36 11.18 21.90 -5.78
C ARG A 36 12.12 20.73 -5.46
N THR A 37 13.38 21.02 -5.11
CA THR A 37 14.34 20.01 -4.64
C THR A 37 13.92 19.28 -3.35
N MET A 38 13.28 19.95 -2.38
CA MET A 38 12.75 19.32 -1.17
C MET A 38 11.50 18.49 -1.50
N GLN A 39 10.61 18.99 -2.35
CA GLN A 39 9.45 18.22 -2.84
C GLN A 39 9.90 16.94 -3.57
N ASP A 40 10.89 17.06 -4.46
CA ASP A 40 11.46 15.94 -5.22
C ASP A 40 12.15 14.94 -4.27
N ALA A 41 12.93 15.43 -3.30
CA ALA A 41 13.60 14.60 -2.31
C ALA A 41 12.59 13.83 -1.43
N LEU A 42 11.54 14.49 -0.95
CA LEU A 42 10.48 13.87 -0.16
C LEU A 42 9.66 12.89 -1.00
N THR A 43 9.37 13.21 -2.26
CA THR A 43 8.68 12.29 -3.18
C THR A 43 9.50 11.02 -3.38
N LEU A 44 10.80 11.14 -3.65
CA LEU A 44 11.71 10.01 -3.76
C LEU A 44 11.78 9.21 -2.43
N ALA A 45 11.76 9.89 -1.28
CA ALA A 45 11.76 9.25 0.03
C ALA A 45 10.49 8.39 0.25
N LEU A 46 9.32 8.90 -0.12
CA LEU A 46 8.07 8.12 -0.04
C LEU A 46 8.08 6.93 -1.00
N GLN A 47 8.60 7.09 -2.22
CA GLN A 47 8.77 5.97 -3.15
C GLN A 47 9.71 4.89 -2.58
N LYS A 48 10.82 5.29 -1.94
CA LYS A 48 11.72 4.36 -1.24
C LYS A 48 11.04 3.66 -0.07
N LEU A 49 10.21 4.38 0.68
CA LEU A 49 9.42 3.81 1.78
C LEU A 49 8.46 2.75 1.24
N VAL A 50 7.73 3.05 0.16
CA VAL A 50 6.87 2.08 -0.52
C VAL A 50 7.65 0.84 -0.95
N PHE A 51 8.83 1.03 -1.55
CA PHE A 51 9.68 -0.09 -1.96
C PHE A 51 10.11 -0.97 -0.77
N GLU A 52 10.49 -0.37 0.36
CA GLU A 52 10.82 -1.11 1.58
C GLU A 52 9.60 -1.87 2.14
N ALA A 53 8.43 -1.22 2.17
CA ALA A 53 7.19 -1.87 2.56
C ALA A 53 6.87 -3.07 1.65
N GLN A 54 7.07 -2.93 0.33
CA GLN A 54 6.89 -4.03 -0.63
C GLN A 54 7.85 -5.19 -0.36
N LYS A 55 9.10 -4.90 0.01
CA LYS A 55 10.14 -5.89 0.27
C LYS A 55 9.89 -6.67 1.57
N GLN A 56 9.42 -6.01 2.62
CA GLN A 56 9.30 -6.61 3.94
C GLN A 56 7.87 -7.11 4.23
N ASN A 57 6.88 -6.26 3.93
CA ASN A 57 5.51 -6.44 4.44
C ASN A 57 4.58 -7.09 3.41
N PHE A 58 4.86 -6.90 2.12
CA PHE A 58 4.08 -7.47 1.02
C PHE A 58 4.85 -8.58 0.27
N THR A 59 5.48 -9.50 0.98
CA THR A 59 6.29 -10.58 0.37
C THR A 59 5.99 -11.96 0.98
N GLY A 60 6.38 -13.03 0.29
CA GLY A 60 6.25 -14.42 0.72
C GLY A 60 4.88 -15.04 0.44
N LYS A 61 4.70 -16.31 0.83
CA LYS A 61 3.45 -17.06 0.70
C LYS A 61 2.81 -17.18 2.08
N GLY A 62 1.63 -16.58 2.25
CA GLY A 62 0.88 -16.59 3.50
C GLY A 62 -0.03 -17.83 3.66
N PRO A 63 -0.87 -17.89 4.72
CA PRO A 63 -1.20 -16.79 5.64
C PRO A 63 -0.16 -16.58 6.74
N PHE A 64 0.21 -15.32 7.00
CA PHE A 64 1.05 -14.95 8.15
C PHE A 64 0.21 -14.72 9.41
N PRO A 65 0.78 -14.88 10.61
CA PRO A 65 0.22 -14.34 11.85
C PRO A 65 -0.09 -12.84 11.74
N VAL A 66 -1.02 -12.35 12.56
CA VAL A 66 -1.37 -10.91 12.59
C VAL A 66 -0.26 -10.08 13.20
N SER A 67 0.44 -10.63 14.19
CA SER A 67 1.63 -10.05 14.86
C SER A 67 2.75 -9.68 13.91
N ASP A 68 2.85 -10.37 12.77
CA ASP A 68 3.94 -10.16 11.83
C ASP A 68 3.75 -8.89 11.01
N HIS A 69 2.55 -8.29 11.00
CA HIS A 69 2.21 -7.13 10.19
C HIS A 69 2.49 -7.33 8.69
N ARG A 70 2.32 -8.55 8.20
CA ARG A 70 2.65 -8.97 6.83
C ARG A 70 1.44 -9.50 6.08
N LEU A 71 1.48 -9.33 4.76
CA LEU A 71 0.51 -9.90 3.83
C LEU A 71 1.21 -10.74 2.76
N GLY A 72 0.77 -12.00 2.64
CA GLY A 72 1.26 -12.93 1.64
C GLY A 72 0.84 -12.56 0.21
N VAL A 73 1.68 -12.94 -0.75
CA VAL A 73 1.49 -12.63 -2.16
C VAL A 73 0.79 -13.81 -2.86
N VAL A 74 -0.37 -13.53 -3.46
CA VAL A 74 -1.10 -14.51 -4.30
C VAL A 74 -0.87 -14.22 -5.78
N THR A 75 -1.17 -13.00 -6.25
CA THR A 75 -1.10 -12.60 -7.67
C THR A 75 -0.16 -11.42 -7.93
N GLY A 76 0.40 -10.82 -6.87
CA GLY A 76 1.24 -9.61 -6.96
C GLY A 76 0.50 -8.33 -7.35
N ARG A 77 -0.84 -8.34 -7.48
CA ARG A 77 -1.63 -7.14 -7.84
C ARG A 77 -1.37 -5.98 -6.87
N LEU A 78 -1.50 -6.23 -5.57
CA LEU A 78 -1.25 -5.22 -4.54
C LEU A 78 0.15 -4.64 -4.58
N ARG A 79 1.19 -5.46 -4.73
CA ARG A 79 2.58 -4.97 -4.81
C ARG A 79 2.77 -4.03 -5.98
N ARG A 80 2.18 -4.33 -7.15
CA ARG A 80 2.30 -3.50 -8.35
C ARG A 80 1.50 -2.20 -8.26
N ASP A 81 0.39 -2.23 -7.54
CA ASP A 81 -0.53 -1.09 -7.43
C ASP A 81 -0.18 -0.15 -6.27
N LEU A 82 0.59 -0.61 -5.27
CA LEU A 82 1.03 0.22 -4.15
C LEU A 82 2.05 1.27 -4.61
N HIS A 83 1.73 2.54 -4.48
CA HIS A 83 2.56 3.66 -4.92
C HIS A 83 2.47 4.87 -3.97
N ALA A 84 3.43 5.79 -4.11
CA ALA A 84 3.40 7.10 -3.49
C ALA A 84 2.99 8.16 -4.52
N GLU A 85 2.12 9.08 -4.13
CA GLU A 85 1.78 10.26 -4.93
C GLU A 85 2.88 11.33 -4.77
N PRO A 86 3.04 12.24 -5.75
CA PRO A 86 3.91 13.40 -5.63
C PRO A 86 3.60 14.22 -4.37
N VAL A 87 4.64 14.70 -3.70
CA VAL A 87 4.47 15.49 -2.47
C VAL A 87 3.97 16.87 -2.82
N GLU A 88 2.84 17.24 -2.24
CA GLU A 88 2.24 18.56 -2.37
C GLU A 88 2.81 19.49 -1.30
N MET A 89 3.12 20.73 -1.69
CA MET A 89 3.35 21.78 -0.71
C MET A 89 2.02 22.33 -0.22
N THR A 90 1.93 22.50 1.09
CA THR A 90 0.82 23.13 1.79
C THR A 90 1.33 24.37 2.53
N GLY A 91 0.45 25.27 2.95
CA GLY A 91 0.84 26.48 3.68
C GLY A 91 1.66 26.21 4.94
N THR A 92 1.48 25.03 5.55
CA THR A 92 2.13 24.62 6.81
C THR A 92 3.29 23.62 6.63
N GLY A 93 3.62 23.21 5.40
CA GLY A 93 4.67 22.21 5.16
C GLY A 93 4.43 21.33 3.93
N TYR A 94 4.82 20.06 4.01
CA TYR A 94 4.74 19.12 2.89
C TYR A 94 3.77 17.98 3.20
N ARG A 95 2.98 17.57 2.21
CA ARG A 95 2.00 16.50 2.32
C ARG A 95 2.25 15.43 1.26
N GLY A 96 2.56 14.23 1.72
CA GLY A 96 2.67 13.03 0.90
C GLY A 96 1.47 12.10 1.08
N ARG A 97 1.20 11.28 0.07
CA ARG A 97 0.20 10.21 0.15
C ARG A 97 0.80 8.92 -0.36
N ILE A 98 0.49 7.82 0.33
CA ILE A 98 0.86 6.47 -0.10
C ILE A 98 -0.40 5.63 -0.11
N GLY A 99 -0.64 4.90 -1.21
CA GLY A 99 -1.90 4.19 -1.36
C GLY A 99 -1.95 3.15 -2.45
N THR A 100 -3.13 2.54 -2.56
CA THR A 100 -3.49 1.53 -3.56
C THR A 100 -5.00 1.59 -3.83
N ALA A 101 -5.38 1.28 -5.07
CA ALA A 101 -6.75 1.07 -5.50
C ALA A 101 -7.25 -0.35 -5.20
N VAL A 102 -6.42 -1.22 -4.61
CA VAL A 102 -6.81 -2.60 -4.29
C VAL A 102 -7.74 -2.61 -3.08
N GLU A 103 -9.02 -2.88 -3.34
CA GLU A 103 -10.12 -2.79 -2.37
C GLU A 103 -9.87 -3.60 -1.08
N TYR A 104 -9.39 -4.84 -1.21
CA TYR A 104 -9.17 -5.72 -0.06
C TYR A 104 -8.02 -5.23 0.84
N PHE A 105 -7.16 -4.32 0.35
CA PHE A 105 -6.06 -3.80 1.13
C PHE A 105 -6.55 -3.03 2.36
N LYS A 106 -7.59 -2.21 2.19
CA LYS A 106 -8.19 -1.44 3.29
C LYS A 106 -8.64 -2.34 4.45
N ALA A 107 -9.24 -3.49 4.14
CA ALA A 107 -9.68 -4.45 5.14
C ALA A 107 -8.50 -5.07 5.92
N HIS A 108 -7.33 -5.24 5.29
CA HIS A 108 -6.13 -5.70 6.00
C HIS A 108 -5.40 -4.58 6.74
N GLU A 109 -5.51 -3.33 6.29
CA GLU A 109 -4.86 -2.20 6.92
C GLU A 109 -5.60 -1.70 8.16
N LEU A 110 -6.94 -1.75 8.17
CA LEU A 110 -7.80 -1.24 9.26
C LEU A 110 -8.55 -2.34 10.02
N GLY A 111 -8.54 -3.57 9.51
CA GLY A 111 -9.47 -4.60 9.95
C GLY A 111 -10.87 -4.40 9.35
N PHE A 112 -11.65 -5.48 9.32
CA PHE A 112 -13.04 -5.44 8.86
C PHE A 112 -13.84 -6.54 9.56
N SER A 113 -14.93 -6.16 10.22
CA SER A 113 -15.91 -7.10 10.75
C SER A 113 -17.29 -6.68 10.29
N GLY A 114 -17.98 -7.55 9.56
CA GLY A 114 -19.31 -7.23 9.04
C GLY A 114 -19.81 -8.20 7.98
N GLU A 115 -20.95 -7.86 7.41
CA GLU A 115 -21.58 -8.64 6.35
C GLU A 115 -21.14 -8.15 4.98
N VAL A 116 -20.83 -9.11 4.10
CA VAL A 116 -20.48 -8.86 2.70
C VAL A 116 -21.48 -9.57 1.82
N SER A 117 -22.16 -8.81 0.96
CA SER A 117 -23.04 -9.35 -0.06
C SER A 117 -22.23 -9.76 -1.28
N VAL A 118 -22.31 -11.05 -1.64
CA VAL A 118 -21.66 -11.61 -2.83
C VAL A 118 -22.72 -11.76 -3.90
N ARG A 119 -22.50 -11.10 -5.05
CA ARG A 119 -23.37 -11.24 -6.23
C ARG A 119 -23.17 -12.59 -6.90
N ALA A 120 -24.24 -13.08 -7.51
CA ALA A 120 -24.15 -14.28 -8.34
C ALA A 120 -23.14 -14.06 -9.49
N HIS A 121 -22.24 -15.00 -9.68
CA HIS A 121 -21.23 -14.94 -10.74
C HIS A 121 -20.75 -16.36 -11.10
N VAL A 122 -20.13 -16.48 -12.27
CA VAL A 122 -19.47 -17.70 -12.68
C VAL A 122 -18.00 -17.62 -12.34
N ARG A 123 -17.43 -18.68 -11.76
CA ARG A 123 -15.99 -18.77 -11.51
C ARG A 123 -15.37 -19.97 -12.22
N ALA A 124 -14.15 -19.79 -12.70
CA ALA A 124 -13.35 -20.88 -13.23
C ALA A 124 -13.12 -21.92 -12.12
N ALA A 125 -13.34 -23.20 -12.44
CA ALA A 125 -13.00 -24.28 -11.53
C ALA A 125 -11.46 -24.28 -11.35
N HIS A 126 -10.97 -24.03 -10.13
CA HIS A 126 -9.57 -24.27 -9.84
C HIS A 126 -9.28 -25.76 -10.07
N THR A 127 -8.27 -26.01 -10.91
CA THR A 127 -7.85 -27.33 -11.38
C THR A 127 -7.92 -28.37 -10.28
N LEU A 128 -8.70 -29.42 -10.54
CA LEU A 128 -8.81 -30.60 -9.70
C LEU A 128 -7.46 -31.34 -9.62
N ARG A 129 -6.58 -30.87 -8.73
CA ARG A 129 -5.32 -31.55 -8.40
C ARG A 129 -5.56 -32.91 -7.74
N GLY A 130 -6.82 -33.27 -7.44
CA GLY A 130 -7.25 -34.56 -6.91
C GLY A 130 -7.76 -35.59 -7.93
N ILE A 131 -8.08 -35.23 -9.19
CA ILE A 131 -8.63 -36.25 -10.13
C ILE A 131 -7.57 -37.26 -10.57
N ARG A 132 -6.28 -36.88 -10.64
CA ARG A 132 -5.22 -37.83 -10.99
C ARG A 132 -5.06 -38.95 -9.95
N ALA A 133 -5.51 -38.76 -8.70
CA ALA A 133 -5.43 -39.77 -7.66
C ALA A 133 -6.50 -40.88 -7.83
N ASN A 134 -7.69 -40.56 -8.35
CA ASN A 134 -8.79 -41.53 -8.47
C ASN A 134 -8.73 -42.41 -9.72
N LYS A 135 -7.88 -42.09 -10.71
CA LYS A 135 -7.71 -42.96 -11.89
C LYS A 135 -7.07 -44.32 -11.53
N LYS A 136 -6.34 -44.39 -10.40
CA LYS A 136 -5.71 -45.64 -9.92
C LYS A 136 -6.67 -46.62 -9.24
N LYS A 137 -7.89 -46.23 -8.89
CA LYS A 137 -8.76 -47.04 -8.01
C LYS A 137 -10.02 -47.63 -8.67
N GLY A 138 -10.14 -47.60 -9.99
CA GLY A 138 -11.22 -48.31 -10.72
C GLY A 138 -12.67 -47.88 -10.40
N ILE A 139 -12.86 -46.89 -9.53
CA ILE A 139 -14.18 -46.37 -9.19
C ILE A 139 -14.67 -45.56 -10.39
N ARG A 140 -15.71 -46.06 -11.08
CA ARG A 140 -16.51 -45.33 -12.07
C ARG A 140 -17.28 -44.20 -11.37
N GLY A 141 -16.56 -43.24 -10.82
CA GLY A 141 -17.11 -42.02 -10.26
C GLY A 141 -17.43 -41.06 -11.40
N ARG A 142 -18.67 -40.56 -11.39
CA ARG A 142 -19.21 -39.43 -12.16
C ARG A 142 -18.16 -38.70 -13.00
N ALA A 143 -18.35 -38.69 -14.33
CA ALA A 143 -17.49 -37.98 -15.27
C ALA A 143 -17.04 -36.66 -14.66
N PRO A 144 -15.72 -36.39 -14.63
CA PRO A 144 -15.21 -35.21 -13.95
C PRO A 144 -15.97 -34.04 -14.55
N GLN A 145 -16.78 -33.35 -13.74
CA GLN A 145 -17.45 -32.13 -14.18
C GLN A 145 -16.36 -31.35 -14.88
N SER A 146 -16.53 -31.19 -16.17
CA SER A 146 -15.51 -30.64 -17.03
C SER A 146 -15.20 -29.24 -16.50
N ARG A 147 -14.21 -28.61 -17.10
CA ARG A 147 -13.78 -27.21 -16.94
C ARG A 147 -14.90 -26.14 -16.84
N LEU A 148 -16.18 -26.53 -16.92
CA LEU A 148 -17.41 -25.84 -16.60
C LEU A 148 -17.31 -25.06 -15.28
N GLU A 149 -16.94 -23.80 -15.42
CA GLU A 149 -17.74 -22.69 -14.89
C GLU A 149 -18.68 -23.06 -13.74
N GLN A 150 -18.19 -22.93 -12.51
CA GLN A 150 -19.01 -23.09 -11.32
C GLN A 150 -19.86 -21.82 -11.15
N SER A 151 -21.17 -21.94 -11.22
CA SER A 151 -22.08 -20.85 -10.87
C SER A 151 -22.15 -20.69 -9.35
N VAL A 152 -21.83 -19.50 -8.87
CA VAL A 152 -21.96 -19.10 -7.48
C VAL A 152 -23.24 -18.30 -7.36
N ARG A 153 -24.16 -18.72 -6.49
CA ARG A 153 -25.40 -17.99 -6.19
C ARG A 153 -25.12 -16.75 -5.34
N ALA A 154 -26.00 -15.75 -5.45
CA ALA A 154 -25.94 -14.59 -4.57
C ALA A 154 -26.18 -15.02 -3.12
N HIS A 155 -25.34 -14.54 -2.20
CA HIS A 155 -25.47 -14.79 -0.77
C HIS A 155 -24.75 -13.73 0.05
N THR A 156 -25.19 -13.54 1.29
CA THR A 156 -24.49 -12.72 2.28
C THR A 156 -23.60 -13.61 3.14
N ARG A 157 -22.39 -13.15 3.45
CA ARG A 157 -21.47 -13.84 4.37
C ARG A 157 -20.98 -12.89 5.46
N LYS A 158 -20.93 -13.38 6.69
CA LYS A 158 -20.25 -12.71 7.79
C LYS A 158 -18.74 -12.89 7.60
N VAL A 159 -18.01 -11.79 7.64
CA VAL A 159 -16.56 -11.76 7.43
C VAL A 159 -15.91 -11.04 8.60
N ASN A 160 -14.90 -11.69 9.17
CA ASN A 160 -14.03 -11.11 10.17
C ASN A 160 -12.59 -11.18 9.65
N ILE A 161 -12.02 -10.02 9.31
CA ILE A 161 -10.65 -9.83 8.86
C ILE A 161 -9.94 -9.03 9.96
N PRO A 162 -8.93 -9.60 10.63
CA PRO A 162 -8.17 -8.86 11.62
C PRO A 162 -7.33 -7.77 10.96
N GLU A 163 -7.15 -6.67 11.69
CA GLU A 163 -6.24 -5.59 11.32
C GLU A 163 -4.79 -6.09 11.35
N ARG A 164 -4.08 -5.95 10.23
CA ARG A 164 -2.66 -6.35 10.09
C ARG A 164 -1.71 -5.16 9.99
N ARG A 165 -2.17 -3.98 9.53
CA ARG A 165 -1.37 -2.74 9.40
C ARG A 165 -0.06 -2.86 8.59
N PRO A 166 0.02 -3.63 7.50
CA PRO A 166 1.28 -3.80 6.79
C PRO A 166 1.89 -2.50 6.28
N LEU A 167 1.11 -1.48 5.92
CA LEU A 167 1.68 -0.21 5.44
C LEU A 167 2.00 0.75 6.58
N ARG A 168 1.11 0.94 7.56
CA ARG A 168 1.36 1.76 8.77
C ARG A 168 2.63 1.32 9.48
N THR A 169 2.77 0.01 9.74
CA THR A 169 3.97 -0.51 10.42
C THR A 169 5.24 -0.23 9.61
N ALA A 170 5.20 -0.34 8.27
CA ALA A 170 6.34 0.02 7.43
C ALA A 170 6.66 1.52 7.49
N ILE A 171 5.65 2.39 7.53
CA ILE A 171 5.85 3.84 7.68
C ILE A 171 6.48 4.13 9.04
N GLU A 172 5.94 3.58 10.12
CA GLU A 172 6.44 3.79 11.50
C GLU A 172 7.90 3.34 11.65
N GLN A 173 8.26 2.18 11.10
CA GLN A 173 9.62 1.64 11.19
C GLN A 173 10.65 2.38 10.33
N HIS A 174 10.26 2.84 9.13
CA HIS A 174 11.22 3.32 8.13
C HIS A 174 11.19 4.82 7.88
N SER A 175 10.14 5.52 8.29
CA SER A 175 9.96 6.97 8.02
C SER A 175 11.13 7.80 8.53
N SER A 176 11.50 7.70 9.80
CA SER A 176 12.58 8.52 10.38
C SER A 176 13.90 8.35 9.62
N ARG A 177 14.27 7.10 9.29
CA ARG A 177 15.49 6.79 8.56
C ARG A 177 15.47 7.29 7.11
N ILE A 178 14.40 7.01 6.38
CA ILE A 178 14.34 7.28 4.93
C ILE A 178 14.03 8.75 4.67
N ILE A 179 13.06 9.30 5.38
CA ILE A 179 12.57 10.67 5.19
C ILE A 179 13.52 11.66 5.85
N GLY A 180 14.01 11.38 7.06
CA GLY A 180 15.02 12.22 7.72
C GLY A 180 16.28 12.36 6.86
N ALA A 181 16.81 11.25 6.34
CA ALA A 181 17.97 11.29 5.44
C ALA A 181 17.70 12.08 4.13
N ALA A 182 16.47 12.07 3.63
CA ALA A 182 16.09 12.85 2.45
C ALA A 182 16.04 14.35 2.74
N ILE A 183 15.50 14.73 3.91
CA ILE A 183 15.46 16.12 4.38
C ILE A 183 16.89 16.65 4.56
N ASP A 184 17.75 15.90 5.26
CA ASP A 184 19.16 16.29 5.47
C ASP A 184 19.91 16.48 4.16
N LYS A 185 19.72 15.55 3.22
CA LYS A 185 20.34 15.62 1.89
C LYS A 185 19.86 16.86 1.14
N ALA A 186 18.55 17.13 1.15
CA ALA A 186 17.98 18.29 0.48
C ALA A 186 18.52 19.60 1.06
N PHE A 187 18.64 19.69 2.39
CA PHE A 187 19.23 20.83 3.06
C PHE A 187 20.68 21.09 2.67
N ARG A 188 21.52 20.04 2.63
CA ARG A 188 22.91 20.17 2.20
C ARG A 188 23.02 20.69 0.76
N THR A 189 22.17 20.18 -0.14
CA THR A 189 22.13 20.64 -1.55
C THR A 189 21.67 22.09 -1.67
N LEU A 190 20.73 22.54 -0.83
CA LEU A 190 20.31 23.95 -0.81
C LEU A 190 21.41 24.85 -0.27
N ALA A 191 22.09 24.44 0.80
CA ALA A 191 23.18 25.20 1.40
C ALA A 191 24.38 25.35 0.45
N SER A 192 24.73 24.31 -0.32
CA SER A 192 25.82 24.39 -1.30
C SER A 192 25.51 25.34 -2.45
N ARG A 193 24.24 25.49 -2.84
CA ARG A 193 23.81 26.35 -3.94
C ARG A 193 23.79 27.84 -3.59
N LYS A 194 23.74 28.18 -2.29
CA LYS A 194 23.78 29.57 -1.80
C LYS A 194 25.20 30.13 -1.68
N LYS A 195 26.23 29.28 -1.67
CA LYS A 195 27.65 29.67 -1.59
C LYS A 195 28.33 29.88 -2.95
N SER A 196 27.64 29.59 -4.05
CA SER A 196 28.08 29.81 -5.43
C SER A 196 27.30 30.96 -6.05
#